data_AF-A0A2N0NEZ3-F1
#
_entry.id   AF-A0A2N0NEZ3-F1
#
_cell.length_a   1.000
_cell.length_b   1.000
_cell.length_c   1.000
_cell.angle_alpha   90.00
_cell.angle_beta   90.00
_cell.angle_gamma   90.00
#
_symmetry.space_group_name_H-M   'P 1'
#
loop_
_entity.id
_entity.type
_entity.pdbx_description
1 polymer ?
#
loop_
_entity_poly.entity_id
_entity_poly.type
_entity_poly.pdbx_seq_one_letter_code
_entity_poly.pdbx_strand_id
1 'polypeptide(L)' 'FLKIVLNYIERSNNNLKTLGMVNLDKELNDEELKLLNQIKDKGVKIVEFNIIHYIYKGV' A
#
# COMPACT_ATOMS: atom_id res chain seq x y z
N PHE A 1 1.83 10.00 2.70
CA PHE A 1 1.35 8.69 3.20
C PHE A 1 2.37 7.57 3.00
N LEU A 2 2.80 7.26 1.76
CA LEU A 2 3.72 6.14 1.47
C LEU A 2 5.02 6.15 2.30
N LYS A 3 5.60 7.34 2.53
CA LYS A 3 6.77 7.48 3.42
C LYS A 3 6.54 6.96 4.84
N ILE A 4 5.34 7.14 5.39
CA ILE A 4 4.96 6.62 6.72
C ILE A 4 4.91 5.10 6.69
N VAL A 5 4.35 4.53 5.62
CA VAL A 5 4.30 3.07 5.43
C VAL A 5 5.71 2.50 5.34
N LEU A 6 6.59 3.12 4.55
CA LEU A 6 7.98 2.70 4.42
C LEU A 6 8.72 2.74 5.78
N ASN A 7 8.61 3.84 6.51
CA ASN A 7 9.19 3.96 7.86
C ASN A 7 8.64 2.90 8.82
N TYR A 8 7.35 2.55 8.71
CA TYR A 8 6.76 1.48 9.50
C TYR A 8 7.35 0.11 9.14
N ILE A 9 7.49 -0.20 7.85
CA ILE A 9 8.10 -1.45 7.37
C ILE A 9 9.51 -1.60 7.94
N GLU A 10 10.33 -0.54 7.87
CA GLU A 10 11.70 -0.52 8.38
C GLU A 10 11.76 -0.75 9.90
N ARG A 11 10.93 -0.04 10.67
CA ARG A 11 10.90 -0.19 12.14
C ARG A 11 10.27 -1.51 12.60
N SER A 12 9.45 -2.15 11.78
CA SER A 12 8.74 -3.39 12.10
C SER A 12 9.41 -4.65 11.55
N ASN A 13 10.67 -4.57 11.10
CA ASN A 13 11.40 -5.70 10.51
C ASN A 13 10.66 -6.34 9.32
N ASN A 14 10.07 -5.53 8.44
CA ASN A 14 9.31 -5.97 7.27
C ASN A 14 8.09 -6.86 7.58
N ASN A 15 7.45 -6.66 8.74
CA ASN A 15 6.26 -7.44 9.14
C ASN A 15 4.99 -7.10 8.35
N LEU A 16 4.95 -5.97 7.63
CA LEU A 16 3.80 -5.60 6.79
C LEU A 16 3.75 -6.52 5.57
N LYS A 17 2.65 -7.28 5.41
CA LYS A 17 2.47 -8.20 4.28
C LYS A 17 1.61 -7.64 3.15
N THR A 18 0.62 -6.82 3.51
CA THR A 18 -0.37 -6.28 2.56
C THR A 18 -0.66 -4.82 2.88
N LEU A 19 -0.70 -3.97 1.86
CA LEU A 19 -1.14 -2.57 1.94
C LEU A 19 -2.37 -2.38 1.06
N GLY A 20 -3.49 -2.04 1.69
CA GLY A 20 -4.70 -1.62 0.99
C GLY A 20 -4.62 -0.15 0.59
N MET A 21 -4.91 0.18 -0.66
CA MET A 21 -4.97 1.56 -1.17
C MET A 21 -6.27 1.79 -1.93
N VAL A 22 -6.86 2.96 -1.74
CA VAL A 22 -8.04 3.41 -2.50
C VAL A 22 -7.55 4.11 -3.77
N ASN A 23 -8.21 3.86 -4.91
CA ASN A 23 -7.90 4.48 -6.20
C ASN A 23 -6.45 4.22 -6.66
N LEU A 24 -6.08 2.94 -6.82
CA LEU A 24 -4.75 2.58 -7.35
C LEU A 24 -4.49 3.12 -8.76
N ASP A 25 -5.56 3.41 -9.52
CA ASP A 25 -5.49 4.00 -10.85
C ASP A 25 -5.19 5.50 -10.85
N LYS A 26 -5.12 6.13 -9.66
CA LYS A 26 -4.73 7.54 -9.57
C LYS A 26 -3.27 7.70 -10.02
N GLU A 27 -3.04 8.67 -10.89
CA GLU A 27 -1.70 9.05 -11.31
C GLU A 27 -0.87 9.53 -10.10
N LEU A 28 0.28 8.87 -9.89
CA LEU A 28 1.25 9.20 -8.86
C LEU A 28 2.36 10.05 -9.47
N ASN A 29 2.86 11.02 -8.72
CA ASN A 29 4.08 11.72 -9.15
C ASN A 29 5.33 10.82 -9.00
N ASP A 30 6.47 11.27 -9.54
CA ASP A 30 7.73 10.52 -9.51
C ASP A 30 8.20 10.16 -8.10
N GLU A 31 8.00 11.04 -7.12
CA GLU A 31 8.38 10.77 -5.72
C GLU A 31 7.49 9.70 -5.09
N GLU A 32 6.18 9.79 -5.32
CA GLU A 32 5.20 8.80 -4.85
C GLU A 32 5.44 7.44 -5.51
N LEU A 33 5.71 7.41 -6.81
CA LEU A 33 6.03 6.19 -7.56
C LEU A 33 7.30 5.53 -7.02
N LYS A 34 8.34 6.33 -6.75
CA LYS A 34 9.58 5.86 -6.14
C LYS A 34 9.34 5.23 -4.77
N LEU A 35 8.57 5.88 -3.91
CA LEU A 35 8.21 5.36 -2.59
C LEU A 35 7.38 4.07 -2.69
N LEU A 36 6.44 4.00 -3.63
CA LEU A 36 5.62 2.81 -3.85
C LEU A 36 6.47 1.61 -4.31
N ASN A 37 7.43 1.84 -5.20
CA ASN A 37 8.36 0.80 -5.66
C ASN A 37 9.22 0.29 -4.50
N GLN A 38 9.74 1.19 -3.66
CA GLN A 38 10.47 0.79 -2.45
C GLN A 38 9.62 -0.09 -1.52
N ILE A 39 8.33 0.20 -1.36
CA ILE A 39 7.41 -0.64 -0.56
C ILE A 39 7.22 -2.02 -1.21
N LYS A 40 7.06 -2.08 -2.55
CA LYS A 40 6.93 -3.35 -3.29
C LYS A 40 8.20 -4.20 -3.17
N ASP A 41 9.38 -3.59 -3.23
CA ASP A 41 10.68 -4.27 -3.10
C ASP A 41 10.87 -4.92 -1.72
N LYS A 42 10.14 -4.44 -0.70
CA LYS A 42 10.10 -5.08 0.63
C LYS A 42 9.18 -6.30 0.69
N GLY A 43 8.58 -6.71 -0.42
CA GLY A 43 7.68 -7.86 -0.52
C GLY A 43 6.24 -7.57 -0.08
N VAL A 44 5.86 -6.29 0.06
CA VAL A 44 4.50 -5.91 0.45
C VAL A 44 3.55 -6.01 -0.74
N LYS A 45 2.48 -6.79 -0.60
CA LYS A 45 1.42 -6.88 -1.59
C LYS A 45 0.53 -5.64 -1.55
N ILE A 46 0.45 -4.90 -2.66
CA ILE A 46 -0.46 -3.77 -2.80
C ILE A 46 -1.81 -4.28 -3.32
N VAL A 47 -2.91 -3.92 -2.67
CA VAL A 47 -4.27 -4.32 -3.07
C VAL A 47 -5.22 -3.13 -3.10
N GLU A 48 -6.17 -3.13 -4.03
CA GLU A 48 -7.18 -2.09 -4.07
C GLU A 48 -8.21 -2.29 -2.95
N PHE A 49 -8.37 -1.28 -2.10
CA PHE A 49 -9.24 -1.34 -0.92
C PHE A 49 -10.73 -1.19 -1.26
N ASN A 50 -11.07 -0.69 -2.46
CA ASN A 50 -12.45 -0.55 -2.92
C ASN A 50 -13.21 -1.89 -2.87
N ILE A 51 -12.53 -3.01 -3.11
CA ILE A 51 -13.11 -4.36 -3.04
C ILE A 51 -13.49 -4.76 -1.61
N ILE A 52 -12.74 -4.31 -0.60
CA ILE A 52 -12.99 -4.70 0.80
C ILE A 52 -14.29 -4.07 1.32
N HIS A 53 -14.56 -2.79 1.02
CA HIS A 53 -15.77 -2.13 1.50
C HIS A 53 -17.07 -2.74 0.93
N TYR A 54 -17.07 -3.14 -0.35
CA TYR A 54 -18.24 -3.79 -0.95
C TYR A 54 -18.47 -5.20 -0.39
N ILE A 55 -17.42 -5.98 -0.13
CA ILE A 55 -17.54 -7.33 0.44
C ILE A 55 -18.18 -7.28 1.85
N TYR A 56 -17.82 -6.32 2.70
CA TYR A 56 -18.37 -6.22 4.06
C TYR A 56 -19.78 -5.62 4.14
N LYS A 57 -20.28 -4.95 3.10
CA LYS A 57 -21.65 -4.42 3.06
C LYS A 57 -22.69 -5.39 2.47
N GLY A 58 -22.27 -6.55 1.99
CA GLY A 58 -23.12 -7.55 1.36
C GLY A 58 -23.26 -8.87 2.13
N VAL A 59 -22.97 -8.90 3.44
CA VAL A 59 -23.16 -10.06 4.33
C VAL A 59 -24.15 -9.70 5.43
#